data_AF-A0A496MWH5-F1
#
_entry.id   AF-A0A496MWH5-F1
#
_cell.length_a   1.000
_cell.length_b   1.000
_cell.length_c   1.000
_cell.angle_alpha   90.00
_cell.angle_beta   90.00
_cell.angle_gamma   90.00
#
_symmetry.space_group_name_H-M   'P 1'
#
loop_
_entity.id
_entity.type
_entity.pdbx_description
1 polymer ?
#
loop_
_entity_poly.entity_id
_entity_poly.type
_entity_poly.pdbx_seq_one_letter_code
_entity_poly.pdbx_strand_id
1 'polypeptide(L)'
;FLAIAVILYGIARIPPRIMWEQLWPPIPLLLFLGAFQWWQLGWERAAAIMIVLFGSVMLAVLLTLTTTIEEMMDALERALRPTARLGVPVDTIVLTISLTIRLIPLMLNTINEVLDARKARGATFSITAFGTPVIIRSIRRAHHIADALWARGAGDG
;
A
#
# COMPACT_ATOMS: atom_id res chain seq x y z
N PHE A 1 -20.05 22.19 -0.16
CA PHE A 1 -19.31 20.96 0.20
C PHE A 1 -19.89 20.27 1.43
N LEU A 2 -20.04 20.91 2.60
CA LEU A 2 -20.65 20.28 3.78
C LEU A 2 -22.04 19.71 3.57
N ALA A 3 -22.95 20.47 2.95
CA ALA A 3 -24.30 20.00 2.69
C ALA A 3 -24.30 18.72 1.81
N ILE A 4 -23.41 18.66 0.81
CA ILE A 4 -23.25 17.49 -0.06
C ILE A 4 -22.67 16.31 0.73
N ALA A 5 -21.66 16.55 1.57
CA ALA A 5 -21.06 15.51 2.42
C ALA A 5 -22.06 14.94 3.44
N VAL A 6 -22.85 15.79 4.10
CA VAL A 6 -23.88 15.40 5.08
C VAL A 6 -25.04 14.66 4.41
N ILE A 7 -25.47 15.11 3.22
CA ILE A 7 -26.52 14.45 2.44
C ILE A 7 -26.04 13.07 1.93
N LEU A 8 -24.81 12.98 1.39
CA LEU A 8 -24.24 11.68 1.02
C LEU A 8 -24.11 10.74 2.23
N TYR A 9 -23.75 11.27 3.40
CA TYR A 9 -23.65 10.48 4.63
C TYR A 9 -25.00 9.95 5.09
N GLY A 10 -26.06 10.76 4.96
CA GLY A 10 -27.44 10.36 5.23
C GLY A 10 -27.93 9.26 4.29
N ILE A 11 -27.52 9.28 3.03
CA ILE A 11 -27.88 8.27 2.02
C ILE A 11 -27.09 6.96 2.22
N ALA A 12 -25.83 7.04 2.66
CA ALA A 12 -24.92 5.88 2.73
C ALA A 12 -25.14 4.93 3.92
N ARG A 13 -25.96 5.29 4.94
CA ARG A 13 -26.25 4.46 6.14
C ARG A 13 -25.02 3.72 6.71
N ILE A 14 -23.88 4.40 6.80
CA ILE A 14 -22.65 3.78 7.31
C ILE A 14 -22.77 3.57 8.83
N PRO A 15 -22.45 2.38 9.36
CA PRO A 15 -22.47 2.14 10.80
C PRO A 15 -21.42 3.03 11.51
N PRO A 16 -21.79 3.74 12.59
CA PRO A 16 -20.93 4.72 13.28
C PRO A 16 -19.64 4.13 13.86
N ARG A 17 -19.54 2.80 13.93
CA ARG A 17 -18.34 2.09 14.37
C ARG A 17 -17.17 2.21 13.37
N ILE A 18 -17.45 2.14 12.07
CA ILE A 18 -16.42 2.27 11.01
C ILE A 18 -15.90 3.72 10.97
N MET A 19 -16.80 4.69 11.24
CA MET A 19 -16.45 6.11 11.33
C MET A 19 -15.38 6.37 12.39
N TRP A 20 -15.51 5.78 13.58
CA TRP A 20 -14.54 5.98 14.67
C TRP A 20 -13.17 5.34 14.37
N GLU A 21 -13.15 4.14 13.79
CA GLU A 21 -11.91 3.42 13.44
C GLU A 21 -11.11 4.10 12.30
N GLN A 22 -11.76 4.91 11.46
CA GLN A 22 -11.09 5.67 10.39
C GLN A 22 -10.82 7.14 10.75
N LEU A 23 -11.57 7.74 11.67
CA LEU A 23 -11.33 9.11 12.13
C LEU A 23 -10.16 9.22 13.12
N TRP A 24 -9.91 8.17 13.92
CA TRP A 24 -8.91 8.28 14.99
C TRP A 24 -7.49 8.56 14.49
N PRO A 25 -6.99 8.02 13.34
CA PRO A 25 -5.65 8.33 12.88
C PRO A 25 -5.45 9.78 12.39
N PRO A 26 -6.37 10.41 11.64
CA PRO A 26 -6.21 11.80 11.21
C PRO A 26 -6.58 12.83 12.28
N ILE A 27 -7.32 12.50 13.36
CA ILE A 27 -7.69 13.48 14.39
C ILE A 27 -6.49 14.20 15.03
N PRO A 28 -5.41 13.52 15.47
CA PRO A 28 -4.23 14.21 16.02
C PRO A 28 -3.61 15.20 15.04
N LEU A 29 -3.53 14.82 13.75
CA LEU A 29 -3.03 15.69 12.68
C LEU A 29 -3.97 16.88 12.44
N LEU A 30 -5.28 16.65 12.39
CA LEU A 30 -6.29 17.69 12.20
C LEU A 30 -6.33 18.68 13.38
N LEU A 31 -6.17 18.20 14.61
CA LEU A 31 -6.08 19.06 15.80
C LEU A 31 -4.82 19.92 15.77
N PHE A 32 -3.66 19.32 15.45
CA PHE A 32 -2.41 20.07 15.31
C PHE A 32 -2.49 21.12 14.20
N LEU A 33 -2.99 20.73 13.03
CA LEU A 33 -3.14 21.61 11.88
C LEU A 33 -4.16 22.72 12.17
N GLY A 34 -5.28 22.39 12.82
CA GLY A 34 -6.31 23.34 13.23
C GLY A 34 -5.80 24.37 14.24
N ALA A 35 -5.00 23.94 15.22
CA ALA A 35 -4.38 24.84 16.19
C ALA A 35 -3.38 25.80 15.51
N PHE A 36 -2.55 25.29 14.61
CA PHE A 36 -1.61 26.09 13.83
C PHE A 36 -2.32 27.09 12.91
N GLN A 37 -3.38 26.64 12.22
CA GLN A 37 -4.20 27.47 11.33
C GLN A 37 -4.93 28.57 12.09
N TRP A 38 -5.47 28.26 13.27
CA TRP A 38 -6.12 29.26 14.13
C TRP A 38 -5.14 30.37 14.53
N TRP A 39 -3.90 30.00 14.86
CA TRP A 39 -2.86 30.97 15.20
C TRP A 39 -2.47 31.87 14.01
N GLN A 40 -2.37 31.34 12.79
CA GLN A 40 -1.94 32.13 11.63
C GLN A 40 -3.07 32.90 10.90
N LEU A 41 -4.22 32.25 10.66
CA LEU A 41 -5.23 32.73 9.72
C LEU A 41 -6.54 33.16 10.41
N GLY A 42 -6.62 33.06 11.73
CA GLY A 42 -7.82 33.35 12.50
C GLY A 42 -8.87 32.25 12.43
N TRP A 43 -9.89 32.37 13.27
CA TRP A 43 -10.86 31.30 13.53
C TRP A 43 -11.71 30.95 12.29
N GLU A 44 -12.12 31.95 11.49
CA GLU A 44 -13.04 31.75 10.36
C GLU A 44 -12.41 30.89 9.25
N ARG A 45 -11.16 31.20 8.88
CA ARG A 45 -10.42 30.43 7.86
C ARG A 45 -10.01 29.05 8.37
N ALA A 46 -9.61 28.95 9.63
CA ALA A 46 -9.28 27.67 10.24
C ALA A 46 -10.48 26.71 10.24
N ALA A 47 -11.67 27.22 10.60
CA ALA A 47 -12.92 26.44 10.57
C ALA A 47 -13.27 25.98 9.14
N ALA A 48 -13.18 26.88 8.15
CA ALA A 48 -13.46 26.54 6.75
C ALA A 48 -12.53 25.43 6.23
N ILE A 49 -11.23 25.50 6.52
CA ILE A 49 -10.24 24.51 6.09
C ILE A 49 -10.48 23.16 6.79
N MET A 50 -10.70 23.17 8.10
CA MET A 50 -11.01 21.96 8.88
C MET A 50 -12.23 21.23 8.32
N ILE A 51 -13.29 21.98 8.02
CA ILE A 51 -14.51 21.49 7.42
C ILE A 51 -14.26 20.80 6.07
N VAL A 52 -13.47 21.44 5.19
CA VAL A 52 -13.16 20.90 3.87
C VAL A 52 -12.33 19.63 4.00
N LEU A 53 -11.29 19.65 4.83
CA LEU A 53 -10.43 18.48 5.06
C LEU A 53 -11.24 17.30 5.60
N PHE A 54 -12.09 17.53 6.60
CA PHE A 54 -12.94 16.50 7.17
C PHE A 54 -13.91 15.92 6.13
N GLY A 55 -14.57 16.78 5.35
CA GLY A 55 -15.46 16.37 4.27
C GLY A 55 -14.74 15.56 3.18
N SER A 56 -13.53 15.96 2.80
CA SER A 56 -12.70 15.22 1.83
C SER A 56 -12.32 13.83 2.33
N VAL A 57 -11.93 13.70 3.60
CA VAL A 57 -11.59 12.39 4.20
C VAL A 57 -12.82 11.49 4.23
N MET A 58 -13.98 11.99 4.66
CA MET A 58 -15.23 11.21 4.65
C MET A 58 -15.62 10.76 3.24
N LEU A 59 -15.49 11.64 2.24
CA LEU A 59 -15.81 11.30 0.86
C LEU A 59 -14.85 10.22 0.32
N ALA A 60 -13.55 10.34 0.59
CA ALA A 60 -12.56 9.36 0.17
C ALA A 60 -12.81 7.98 0.80
N VAL A 61 -13.13 7.96 2.10
CA VAL A 61 -13.56 6.76 2.84
C VAL A 61 -14.78 6.14 2.20
N LEU A 62 -15.83 6.94 1.96
CA LEU A 62 -17.08 6.46 1.38
C LEU A 62 -16.81 5.82 0.01
N LEU A 63 -16.09 6.53 -0.86
CA LEU A 63 -15.70 6.02 -2.17
C LEU A 63 -14.90 4.71 -2.06
N THR A 64 -13.95 4.63 -1.13
CA THR A 64 -13.16 3.41 -0.90
C THR A 64 -14.04 2.24 -0.44
N LEU A 65 -15.08 2.49 0.34
CA LEU A 65 -15.98 1.46 0.86
C LEU A 65 -17.07 1.06 -0.13
N THR A 66 -17.54 1.99 -0.96
CA THR A 66 -18.68 1.76 -1.86
C THR A 66 -18.27 1.41 -3.28
N THR A 67 -17.03 1.67 -3.68
CA THR A 67 -16.58 1.43 -5.06
C THR A 67 -15.72 0.18 -5.12
N THR A 68 -16.10 -0.75 -6.00
CA THR A 68 -15.30 -1.95 -6.25
C THR A 68 -14.12 -1.63 -7.16
N ILE A 69 -13.05 -2.43 -7.06
CA ILE A 69 -11.87 -2.29 -7.93
C ILE A 69 -12.26 -2.38 -9.42
N GLU A 70 -13.24 -3.21 -9.78
CA GLU A 70 -13.75 -3.34 -11.15
C GLU A 70 -14.39 -2.04 -11.65
N GLU A 71 -15.27 -1.43 -10.86
CA GLU A 71 -15.90 -0.15 -11.23
C GLU A 71 -14.88 0.98 -11.35
N MET A 72 -13.84 0.99 -10.52
CA MET A 72 -12.73 1.96 -10.65
C MET A 72 -11.99 1.80 -11.98
N MET A 73 -11.80 0.56 -12.43
CA MET A 73 -11.15 0.26 -13.71
C MET A 73 -11.99 0.69 -14.91
N ASP A 74 -13.31 0.45 -14.87
CA ASP A 74 -14.23 0.90 -15.91
C ASP A 74 -14.28 2.43 -16.01
N ALA A 75 -14.26 3.13 -14.87
CA ALA A 75 -14.21 4.58 -14.83
C ALA A 75 -12.88 5.11 -15.42
N LEU A 76 -11.77 4.45 -15.11
CA LEU A 76 -10.45 4.79 -15.65
C LEU A 76 -10.40 4.58 -17.18
N GLU A 77 -10.96 3.48 -17.69
CA GLU A 77 -11.06 3.25 -19.15
C GLU A 77 -11.83 4.40 -19.82
N ARG A 78 -13.01 4.75 -19.29
CA ARG A 78 -13.83 5.84 -19.84
C ARG A 78 -13.10 7.18 -19.81
N ALA A 79 -12.30 7.44 -18.78
CA ALA A 79 -11.48 8.65 -18.66
C ALA A 79 -10.30 8.67 -19.65
N LEU A 80 -9.74 7.49 -20.00
CA LEU A 80 -8.64 7.37 -20.95
C LEU A 80 -9.10 7.37 -22.41
N ARG A 81 -10.33 6.94 -22.74
CA ARG A 81 -10.89 6.97 -24.11
C ARG A 81 -10.67 8.27 -24.90
N PRO A 82 -10.86 9.50 -24.36
CA PRO A 82 -10.58 10.71 -25.12
C PRO A 82 -9.11 10.85 -25.54
N THR A 83 -8.18 10.29 -24.75
CA THR A 83 -6.74 10.32 -25.07
C THR A 83 -6.36 9.37 -26.23
N ALA A 84 -7.24 8.44 -26.60
CA ALA A 84 -7.06 7.62 -27.80
C ALA A 84 -6.98 8.48 -29.08
N ARG A 85 -7.62 9.66 -29.09
CA ARG A 85 -7.53 10.61 -30.22
C ARG A 85 -6.14 11.22 -30.39
N LEU A 86 -5.28 11.14 -29.37
CA LEU A 86 -3.90 11.61 -29.39
C LEU A 86 -2.90 10.48 -29.74
N GLY A 87 -3.39 9.30 -30.15
CA GLY A 87 -2.55 8.15 -30.53
C GLY A 87 -2.08 7.28 -29.37
N VAL A 88 -2.64 7.46 -28.17
CA VAL A 88 -2.35 6.60 -27.00
C VAL A 88 -3.05 5.25 -27.15
N PRO A 89 -2.36 4.10 -26.95
CA PRO A 89 -2.95 2.77 -27.03
C PRO A 89 -3.75 2.44 -25.75
N VAL A 90 -4.92 3.06 -25.60
CA VAL A 90 -5.79 2.95 -24.41
C VAL A 90 -6.13 1.49 -24.09
N ASP A 91 -6.47 0.67 -25.09
CA ASP A 91 -6.87 -0.72 -24.89
C ASP A 91 -5.75 -1.56 -24.26
N THR A 92 -4.51 -1.38 -24.72
CA THR A 92 -3.35 -2.09 -24.17
C THR A 92 -3.06 -1.66 -22.73
N ILE A 93 -3.19 -0.37 -22.43
CA ILE A 93 -3.00 0.17 -21.08
C ILE A 93 -4.04 -0.40 -20.13
N VAL A 94 -5.33 -0.35 -20.51
CA VAL A 94 -6.44 -0.83 -19.69
C VAL A 94 -6.33 -2.33 -19.43
N LEU A 95 -6.02 -3.14 -20.45
CA LEU A 95 -5.77 -4.57 -20.31
C LEU A 95 -4.63 -4.85 -19.33
N THR A 96 -3.51 -4.14 -19.48
CA THR A 96 -2.32 -4.33 -18.64
C THR A 96 -2.62 -4.00 -17.18
N ILE A 97 -3.31 -2.88 -16.92
CA ILE A 97 -3.66 -2.46 -15.57
C ILE A 97 -4.67 -3.44 -14.95
N SER A 98 -5.70 -3.86 -15.71
CA SER A 98 -6.70 -4.82 -15.24
C SER A 98 -6.07 -6.15 -14.81
N LEU A 99 -5.18 -6.70 -15.65
CA LEU A 99 -4.43 -7.91 -15.32
C LEU A 99 -3.54 -7.70 -14.10
N THR A 100 -2.80 -6.60 -14.06
CA THR A 100 -1.89 -6.27 -12.95
C THR A 100 -2.63 -6.20 -11.62
N ILE A 101 -3.75 -5.48 -11.58
CA ILE A 101 -4.57 -5.35 -10.37
C ILE A 101 -5.11 -6.70 -9.91
N ARG A 102 -5.52 -7.57 -10.84
CA ARG A 102 -5.98 -8.93 -10.52
C ARG A 102 -4.86 -9.86 -10.07
N LEU A 103 -3.61 -9.62 -10.48
CA LEU A 103 -2.44 -10.37 -10.04
C LEU A 103 -2.00 -10.01 -8.61
N ILE A 104 -2.23 -8.78 -8.14
CA ILE A 104 -1.91 -8.36 -6.78
C ILE A 104 -2.52 -9.29 -5.71
N PRO A 105 -3.84 -9.56 -5.67
CA PRO A 105 -4.42 -10.45 -4.66
C PRO A 105 -3.90 -11.90 -4.79
N LEU A 106 -3.65 -12.38 -6.01
CA LEU A 106 -3.04 -13.70 -6.23
C LEU A 106 -1.64 -13.79 -5.63
N MET A 107 -0.82 -12.75 -5.83
CA MET A 107 0.53 -12.66 -5.26
C MET A 107 0.48 -12.58 -3.73
N LEU A 108 -0.45 -11.80 -3.16
CA LEU A 108 -0.65 -11.71 -1.71
C LEU A 108 -1.03 -13.07 -1.10
N ASN A 109 -1.92 -13.82 -1.76
CA ASN A 109 -2.27 -15.17 -1.32
C ASN A 109 -1.06 -16.10 -1.35
N THR A 110 -0.30 -16.10 -2.44
CA THR A 110 0.94 -16.88 -2.56
C THR A 110 1.94 -16.52 -1.45
N ILE A 111 2.11 -15.22 -1.15
CA ILE A 111 2.99 -14.77 -0.07
C ILE A 111 2.50 -15.30 1.28
N ASN A 112 1.19 -15.22 1.55
CA ASN A 112 0.61 -15.72 2.79
C ASN A 112 0.80 -17.23 2.94
N GLU A 113 0.57 -18.02 1.89
CA GLU A 113 0.82 -19.47 1.90
C GLU A 113 2.29 -19.80 2.21
N VAL A 114 3.22 -19.05 1.60
CA VAL A 114 4.65 -19.22 1.87
C VAL A 114 5.00 -18.84 3.32
N LEU A 115 4.41 -17.77 3.85
CA LEU A 115 4.61 -17.34 5.24
C LEU A 115 4.07 -18.38 6.21
N ASP A 116 2.88 -18.93 5.96
CA ASP A 116 2.26 -19.98 6.78
C ASP A 116 3.09 -21.26 6.75
N ALA A 117 3.56 -21.67 5.58
CA ALA A 117 4.46 -22.82 5.44
C ALA A 117 5.79 -22.60 6.17
N ARG A 118 6.35 -21.38 6.18
CA ARG A 118 7.55 -21.05 6.97
C ARG A 118 7.26 -21.09 8.46
N LYS A 119 6.12 -20.56 8.90
CA LYS A 119 5.69 -20.56 10.30
C LYS A 119 5.54 -21.99 10.83
N ALA A 120 4.93 -22.89 10.03
CA ALA A 120 4.79 -24.31 10.35
C ALA A 120 6.14 -25.05 10.44
N ARG A 121 7.14 -24.64 9.65
CA ARG A 121 8.52 -25.17 9.73
C ARG A 121 9.32 -24.64 10.93
N GLY A 122 8.70 -23.90 11.85
CA GLY A 122 9.37 -23.38 13.03
C GLY A 122 10.40 -22.29 12.73
N ALA A 123 10.25 -21.59 11.59
CA ALA A 123 11.08 -20.43 11.28
C ALA A 123 10.67 -19.22 12.14
N THR A 124 10.83 -19.34 13.46
CA THR A 124 10.97 -18.19 14.35
C THR A 124 12.18 -17.41 13.89
N PHE A 125 12.00 -16.12 13.60
CA PHE A 125 13.06 -15.17 13.25
C PHE A 125 14.04 -15.03 14.42
N SER A 126 14.90 -16.02 14.60
CA SER A 126 16.05 -15.92 15.49
C SER A 126 17.27 -15.68 14.60
N ILE A 127 17.64 -14.40 14.49
CA ILE A 127 18.81 -13.93 13.76
C ILE A 127 20.07 -14.68 14.21
N THR A 128 20.15 -15.08 15.48
CA THR A 128 21.28 -15.84 16.05
C THR A 128 21.28 -17.31 15.64
N ALA A 129 20.11 -17.95 15.53
CA ALA A 129 20.00 -19.35 15.06
C ALA A 129 20.30 -19.51 13.57
N PHE A 130 20.08 -18.47 12.76
CA PHE A 130 20.32 -18.49 11.31
C PHE A 130 21.72 -17.97 10.93
N GLY A 131 22.21 -16.92 11.60
CA GLY A 131 23.49 -16.28 11.25
C GLY A 131 24.69 -17.21 11.41
N THR A 132 24.79 -17.90 12.54
CA THR A 132 25.91 -18.78 12.87
C THR A 132 26.12 -19.91 11.84
N PRO A 133 25.11 -20.74 11.50
CA PRO A 133 25.29 -21.82 10.53
C PRO A 133 25.52 -21.32 9.09
N VAL A 134 24.97 -20.16 8.70
CA VAL A 134 25.19 -19.59 7.37
C VAL A 134 26.64 -19.14 7.19
N ILE A 135 27.20 -18.44 8.19
CA ILE A 135 28.62 -18.03 8.16
C ILE A 135 29.54 -19.25 8.07
N ILE A 136 29.30 -20.29 8.89
CA ILE A 136 30.10 -21.53 8.87
C ILE A 136 30.03 -22.22 7.49
N ARG A 137 28.83 -22.32 6.89
CA ARG A 137 28.67 -22.94 5.56
C ARG A 137 29.35 -22.15 4.45
N SER A 138 29.25 -20.82 4.48
CA SER A 138 29.92 -19.95 3.51
C SER A 138 31.45 -20.07 3.62
N ILE A 139 31.99 -20.07 4.84
CA ILE A 139 33.44 -20.25 5.07
C ILE A 139 33.90 -21.63 4.60
N ARG A 140 33.18 -22.70 4.92
CA ARG A 140 33.53 -24.06 4.49
C ARG A 140 33.51 -24.19 2.96
N ARG A 141 32.55 -23.54 2.30
CA ARG A 141 32.47 -23.53 0.84
C ARG A 141 33.63 -22.78 0.20
N ALA A 142 34.03 -21.65 0.78
CA ALA A 142 35.21 -20.92 0.35
C ALA A 142 36.49 -21.76 0.48
N HIS A 143 36.65 -22.51 1.58
CA HIS A 143 37.79 -23.42 1.76
C HIS A 143 37.81 -24.54 0.71
N HIS A 144 36.68 -25.20 0.44
CA HIS A 144 36.64 -26.21 -0.62
C HIS A 144 36.97 -25.67 -2.01
N ILE A 145 36.58 -24.44 -2.31
CA ILE A 145 36.94 -23.78 -3.57
C ILE A 145 38.43 -23.45 -3.60
N ALA A 146 38.99 -22.95 -2.49
CA ALA A 146 40.42 -22.70 -2.35
C ALA A 146 41.23 -23.99 -2.53
N ASP A 147 40.91 -25.06 -1.79
CA ASP A 147 41.58 -26.37 -1.89
C ASP A 147 41.52 -26.91 -3.33
N ALA A 148 40.39 -26.74 -4.01
CA ALA A 148 40.24 -27.13 -5.40
C ALA A 148 41.08 -26.27 -6.37
N LEU A 149 41.32 -24.99 -6.05
CA LEU A 149 42.20 -24.10 -6.83
C LEU A 149 43.68 -24.45 -6.60
N TRP A 150 44.09 -24.73 -5.36
CA TRP A 150 45.45 -25.20 -5.03
C TRP A 150 45.77 -26.53 -5.73
N ALA A 151 44.84 -27.49 -5.72
CA ALA A 151 44.99 -28.77 -6.41
C ALA A 151 45.10 -28.65 -7.94
N ARG A 152 44.67 -27.51 -8.51
CA ARG A 152 44.76 -27.20 -9.94
C ARG A 152 46.00 -26.37 -10.30
N GLY A 153 46.91 -26.12 -9.35
CA GLY A 153 48.20 -25.46 -9.59
C GLY A 153 48.18 -23.93 -9.52
N ALA A 154 47.16 -23.31 -8.93
CA ALA A 154 47.07 -21.85 -8.82
C ALA A 154 47.98 -21.23 -7.73
N GLY A 155 48.94 -21.98 -7.18
CA GLY A 155 49.77 -21.59 -6.03
C GLY A 155 51.29 -21.54 -6.29
N ASP A 156 51.76 -21.87 -7.49
CA ASP A 156 53.20 -21.94 -7.80
C ASP A 156 53.66 -20.71 -8.61
N GLY A 157 53.61 -19.54 -7.96
CA GLY A 157 54.19 -18.27 -8.41
C GLY A 157 54.67 -17.44 -7.23
#